data_AF-A0A4R9PR98-F1
#
_entry.id   AF-A0A4R9PR98-F1
#
_cell.length_a   1.000
_cell.length_b   1.000
_cell.length_c   1.000
_cell.angle_alpha   90.00
_cell.angle_beta   90.00
_cell.angle_gamma   90.00
#
_symmetry.space_group_name_H-M   'P 1'
#
loop_
_entity.id
_entity.type
_entity.pdbx_description
1 polymer ?
#
loop_
_entity_poly.entity_id
_entity_poly.type
_entity_poly.pdbx_seq_one_letter_code
_entity_poly.pdbx_strand_id
1 'polypeptide(L)'
;MEGSGSQTQLAGNEPRSHERNPGGRFDQRLLEPEDDAVQTERMDRLEDEGFQDHGFYLRERKKGQGTHRRRARLLQIDEDGTMAKDIRTQLQTLVSKLHDVREEFYQVAFGQSADQVLGPPASEQQLQTFERSLGYALPPSYRQMLLLHDGWAALEDEADLLSLAQRREEEIRDRVASFKRMMREGEDPYNPDNLLVVAGADTTFVVYLDIDTRRPSGEMDVVEYTYEEGELARHKDMLAYLKSNYDEVCGWIKDEKGADAGPEPDAE
;
A
#
# COMPACT_ATOMS: atom_id res chain seq x y z
N MET A 1 16.51 73.11 -1.15
CA MET A 1 15.09 72.87 -0.83
C MET A 1 14.95 71.37 -0.66
N GLU A 2 15.49 70.74 0.39
CA GLU A 2 15.18 70.89 1.83
C GLU A 2 13.69 70.79 2.15
N GLY A 3 13.34 69.80 2.97
CA GLY A 3 12.00 69.49 3.49
C GLY A 3 11.86 67.97 3.68
N SER A 4 12.39 67.37 4.75
CA SER A 4 11.68 67.14 6.03
C SER A 4 10.27 66.61 5.80
N GLY A 5 9.87 65.40 6.17
CA GLY A 5 10.22 64.60 7.34
C GLY A 5 8.91 64.24 8.03
N SER A 6 8.75 62.99 8.50
CA SER A 6 7.98 62.64 9.72
C SER A 6 8.02 61.13 9.95
N GLN A 7 8.76 60.77 10.99
CA GLN A 7 8.65 59.51 11.72
C GLN A 7 7.28 59.44 12.42
N THR A 8 6.72 58.25 12.53
CA THR A 8 5.72 57.93 13.56
C THR A 8 6.22 56.73 14.33
N GLN A 9 6.65 56.98 15.56
CA GLN A 9 6.81 55.99 16.61
C GLN A 9 5.47 55.85 17.34
N LEU A 10 5.03 54.62 17.60
CA LEU A 10 4.07 54.36 18.66
C LEU A 10 4.58 53.20 19.52
N ALA A 11 4.76 53.53 20.80
CA ALA A 11 4.89 52.65 21.96
C ALA A 11 3.77 51.59 21.96
N GLY A 12 3.98 50.35 22.41
CA GLY A 12 4.44 49.97 23.75
C GLY A 12 3.20 49.62 24.60
N ASN A 13 3.01 48.34 24.90
CA ASN A 13 2.21 47.84 26.03
C ASN A 13 2.27 46.29 26.10
N GLU A 14 3.16 45.77 26.92
CA GLU A 14 2.94 44.60 27.77
C GLU A 14 2.91 45.11 29.24
N PRO A 15 2.52 44.35 30.28
CA PRO A 15 1.91 43.01 30.35
C PRO A 15 0.64 42.99 31.23
N ARG A 16 -0.19 41.94 31.16
CA ARG A 16 -1.08 41.58 32.27
C ARG A 16 -1.11 40.08 32.54
N SER A 17 -0.62 39.77 33.74
CA SER A 17 -0.70 38.51 34.45
C SER A 17 -2.11 38.33 35.03
N HIS A 18 -2.77 37.23 34.71
CA HIS A 18 -3.94 36.66 35.39
C HIS A 18 -3.92 35.17 35.06
N GLU A 19 -4.35 34.23 35.87
CA GLU A 19 -4.57 34.13 37.30
C GLU A 19 -4.67 32.61 37.53
N ARG A 20 -4.36 32.16 38.73
CA ARG A 20 -4.40 30.76 39.13
C ARG A 20 -5.83 30.24 39.02
N ASN A 21 -6.02 29.04 38.44
CA ASN A 21 -7.26 28.29 38.59
C ASN A 21 -7.00 27.01 39.41
N PRO A 22 -7.54 26.89 40.63
CA PRO A 22 -7.37 25.71 41.47
C PRO A 22 -8.56 24.74 41.32
N GLY A 23 -8.25 23.44 41.19
CA GLY A 23 -9.06 22.36 41.75
C GLY A 23 -10.43 22.08 41.13
N GLY A 24 -10.44 21.40 39.98
CA GLY A 24 -11.61 20.63 39.52
C GLY A 24 -11.56 19.21 40.06
N ARG A 25 -12.48 18.86 40.96
CA ARG A 25 -12.76 17.49 41.42
C ARG A 25 -13.06 16.58 40.22
N PHE A 26 -12.32 15.49 40.08
CA PHE A 26 -12.73 14.35 39.28
C PHE A 26 -13.86 13.60 40.01
N ASP A 27 -15.05 13.62 39.40
CA ASP A 27 -16.20 12.81 39.78
C ASP A 27 -16.01 11.43 39.14
N GLN A 28 -15.62 10.43 39.94
CA GLN A 28 -15.61 9.03 39.54
C GLN A 28 -17.06 8.53 39.52
N ARG A 29 -17.74 8.73 38.39
CA ARG A 29 -18.97 7.98 38.10
C ARG A 29 -18.64 6.82 37.18
N LEU A 30 -19.21 5.68 37.58
CA LEU A 30 -19.14 4.37 36.98
C LEU A 30 -19.14 4.43 35.44
N LEU A 31 -18.07 3.91 34.85
CA LEU A 31 -18.13 3.29 33.54
C LEU A 31 -18.65 1.87 33.78
N GLU A 32 -19.93 1.65 33.50
CA GLU A 32 -20.44 0.30 33.30
C GLU A 32 -19.81 -0.26 32.02
N PRO A 33 -19.46 -1.57 31.98
CA PRO A 33 -18.99 -2.20 30.76
C PRO A 33 -20.15 -2.25 29.76
N GLU A 34 -20.04 -1.53 28.64
CA GLU A 34 -20.94 -1.75 27.52
C GLU A 34 -20.63 -3.12 26.91
N ASP A 35 -21.68 -3.93 26.77
CA ASP A 35 -21.65 -5.30 26.28
C ASP A 35 -21.02 -5.41 24.88
N ASP A 36 -19.91 -6.15 24.79
CA ASP A 36 -19.22 -6.54 23.55
C ASP A 36 -20.09 -7.38 22.58
N ALA A 37 -21.32 -7.75 22.97
CA ALA A 37 -22.21 -8.62 22.20
C ALA A 37 -22.84 -7.93 20.96
N VAL A 38 -22.81 -6.60 20.87
CA VAL A 38 -23.49 -5.86 19.78
C VAL A 38 -22.60 -5.69 18.54
N GLN A 39 -21.28 -5.86 18.64
CA GLN A 39 -20.39 -5.77 17.47
C GLN A 39 -20.36 -7.05 16.64
N THR A 40 -20.59 -8.22 17.24
CA THR A 40 -20.60 -9.50 16.50
C THR A 40 -21.80 -9.61 15.55
N GLU A 41 -22.97 -9.10 15.93
CA GLU A 41 -24.18 -9.14 15.09
C GLU A 41 -24.11 -8.22 13.85
N ARG A 42 -23.14 -7.30 13.77
CA ARG A 42 -22.99 -6.40 12.62
C ARG A 42 -22.10 -6.98 11.51
N MET A 43 -21.26 -7.97 11.81
CA MET A 43 -20.51 -8.71 10.78
C MET A 43 -21.35 -9.83 10.16
N ASP A 44 -22.19 -10.51 10.94
CA ASP A 44 -23.06 -11.59 10.43
C ASP A 44 -24.16 -11.10 9.47
N ARG A 45 -24.40 -9.79 9.36
CA ARG A 45 -25.42 -9.20 8.48
C ARG A 45 -24.93 -8.77 7.11
N LEU A 46 -23.61 -8.88 6.84
CA LEU A 46 -23.04 -8.56 5.53
C LEU A 46 -23.03 -9.75 4.56
N GLU A 47 -23.46 -10.94 5.01
CA GLU A 47 -23.47 -12.16 4.18
C GLU A 47 -24.78 -12.38 3.38
N ASP A 48 -25.82 -11.59 3.60
CA ASP A 48 -27.18 -11.87 3.07
C ASP A 48 -27.62 -10.98 1.88
N GLU A 49 -26.78 -10.03 1.45
CA GLU A 49 -27.04 -9.18 0.28
C GLU A 49 -26.17 -9.60 -0.91
N GLY A 50 -26.58 -10.67 -1.61
CA GLY A 50 -26.34 -10.90 -3.04
C GLY A 50 -25.02 -10.37 -3.62
N PHE A 51 -23.88 -10.72 -3.02
CA PHE A 51 -22.57 -10.50 -3.60
C PHE A 51 -22.53 -11.34 -4.88
N GLN A 52 -22.56 -10.68 -6.04
CA GLN A 52 -22.20 -11.35 -7.28
C GLN A 52 -20.73 -11.66 -7.15
N ASP A 53 -20.45 -12.89 -6.74
CA ASP A 53 -19.15 -13.53 -6.70
C ASP A 53 -18.55 -13.48 -8.11
N HIS A 54 -17.93 -12.34 -8.43
CA HIS A 54 -16.95 -12.23 -9.50
C HIS A 54 -15.73 -12.96 -8.98
N GLY A 55 -15.86 -14.29 -8.95
CA GLY A 55 -14.92 -15.21 -8.35
C GLY A 55 -13.52 -14.77 -8.69
N PHE A 56 -12.80 -14.36 -7.66
CA PHE A 56 -11.36 -14.17 -7.71
C PHE A 56 -10.79 -15.35 -8.48
N TYR A 57 -10.22 -15.11 -9.65
CA TYR A 57 -9.42 -16.10 -10.36
C TYR A 57 -8.09 -16.31 -9.60
N LEU A 58 -8.17 -16.66 -8.31
CA LEU A 58 -7.12 -17.35 -7.58
C LEU A 58 -7.07 -18.79 -8.10
N ARG A 59 -6.68 -18.93 -9.36
CA ARG A 59 -6.40 -20.24 -9.96
C ARG A 59 -5.22 -20.83 -9.19
N GLU A 60 -5.45 -21.98 -8.54
CA GLU A 60 -4.50 -22.68 -7.67
C GLU A 60 -3.03 -22.48 -8.10
N ARG A 61 -2.30 -21.66 -7.33
CA ARG A 61 -0.86 -21.43 -7.51
C ARG A 61 -0.12 -22.76 -7.29
N LYS A 62 0.22 -23.48 -8.36
CA LYS A 62 1.11 -24.66 -8.28
C LYS A 62 2.50 -24.21 -7.82
N LYS A 63 2.82 -24.44 -6.54
CA LYS A 63 4.12 -24.15 -5.92
C LYS A 63 5.26 -24.92 -6.60
N GLY A 64 5.96 -24.27 -7.54
CA GLY A 64 7.18 -24.77 -8.18
C GLY A 64 8.43 -24.14 -7.57
N GLN A 65 9.12 -24.84 -6.66
CA GLN A 65 10.42 -24.41 -6.13
C GLN A 65 11.55 -24.72 -7.12
N GLY A 66 12.18 -23.70 -7.68
CA GLY A 66 13.36 -23.81 -8.56
C GLY A 66 14.55 -23.03 -8.02
N THR A 67 15.55 -23.72 -7.49
CA THR A 67 16.80 -23.13 -7.00
C THR A 67 17.76 -22.79 -8.14
N HIS A 68 18.03 -21.50 -8.37
CA HIS A 68 19.14 -21.06 -9.25
C HIS A 68 20.17 -20.23 -8.48
N ARG A 69 21.34 -20.84 -8.21
CA ARG A 69 22.57 -20.14 -7.83
C ARG A 69 23.18 -19.49 -9.07
N ARG A 70 23.29 -18.15 -9.10
CA ARG A 70 24.20 -17.45 -10.03
C ARG A 70 25.17 -16.55 -9.27
N ARG A 71 26.43 -16.64 -9.72
CA ARG A 71 27.64 -15.97 -9.21
C ARG A 71 27.52 -14.45 -9.32
N ALA A 72 27.83 -13.78 -8.21
CA ALA A 72 27.98 -12.34 -8.12
C ALA A 72 29.25 -11.87 -8.86
N ARG A 73 29.10 -10.83 -9.70
CA ARG A 73 30.19 -10.03 -10.24
C ARG A 73 30.07 -8.65 -9.58
N LEU A 74 31.05 -8.32 -8.74
CA LEU A 74 31.13 -7.08 -7.98
C LEU A 74 31.41 -5.92 -8.96
N LEU A 75 30.48 -4.99 -9.11
CA LEU A 75 30.70 -3.69 -9.75
C LEU A 75 30.66 -2.65 -8.63
N GLN A 76 31.76 -1.93 -8.44
CA GLN A 76 31.81 -0.74 -7.60
C GLN A 76 31.08 0.38 -8.34
N ILE A 77 30.02 0.92 -7.72
CA ILE A 77 29.19 2.01 -8.22
C ILE A 77 29.36 3.18 -7.26
N ASP A 78 29.45 4.41 -7.76
CA ASP A 78 29.39 5.62 -6.95
C ASP A 78 28.05 5.64 -6.16
N GLU A 79 28.13 5.34 -4.86
CA GLU A 79 27.11 4.55 -4.13
C GLU A 79 25.74 5.23 -3.95
N ASP A 80 25.65 6.56 -3.94
CA ASP A 80 24.38 7.22 -3.54
C ASP A 80 23.57 7.84 -4.70
N GLY A 81 24.19 8.21 -5.82
CA GLY A 81 23.52 8.95 -6.90
C GLY A 81 23.08 8.09 -8.10
N THR A 82 23.82 7.03 -8.39
CA THR A 82 23.60 6.19 -9.58
C THR A 82 22.52 5.14 -9.33
N MET A 83 22.47 4.57 -8.11
CA MET A 83 21.49 3.56 -7.72
C MET A 83 20.06 4.12 -7.70
N ALA A 84 19.86 5.32 -7.14
CA ALA A 84 18.52 5.93 -7.07
C ALA A 84 17.95 6.26 -8.46
N LYS A 85 18.81 6.72 -9.40
CA LYS A 85 18.41 6.96 -10.79
C LYS A 85 18.03 5.66 -11.50
N ASP A 86 18.80 4.59 -11.28
CA ASP A 86 18.52 3.28 -11.85
C ASP A 86 17.18 2.71 -11.34
N ILE A 87 16.94 2.75 -10.02
CA ILE A 87 15.67 2.31 -9.41
C ILE A 87 14.48 3.08 -9.99
N ARG A 88 14.57 4.41 -10.08
CA ARG A 88 13.48 5.24 -10.63
C ARG A 88 13.17 4.90 -12.08
N THR A 89 14.20 4.75 -12.93
CA THR A 89 14.01 4.38 -14.34
C THR A 89 13.41 2.98 -14.49
N GLN A 90 13.85 2.03 -13.67
CA GLN A 90 13.28 0.68 -13.64
C GLN A 90 11.81 0.70 -13.21
N LEU A 91 11.47 1.41 -12.14
CA LEU A 91 10.09 1.55 -11.66
C LEU A 91 9.20 2.21 -12.70
N GLN A 92 9.61 3.35 -13.28
CA GLN A 92 8.83 4.04 -14.29
C GLN A 92 8.53 3.13 -15.50
N THR A 93 9.53 2.38 -15.95
CA THR A 93 9.37 1.42 -17.06
C THR A 93 8.39 0.31 -16.67
N LEU A 94 8.50 -0.22 -15.46
CA LEU A 94 7.71 -1.36 -15.00
C LEU A 94 6.26 -0.98 -14.72
N VAL A 95 6.02 0.16 -14.06
CA VAL A 95 4.67 0.69 -13.80
C VAL A 95 3.93 0.93 -15.10
N SER A 96 4.56 1.57 -16.09
CA SER A 96 3.95 1.77 -17.41
C SER A 96 3.57 0.44 -18.06
N LYS A 97 4.49 -0.53 -18.06
CA LYS A 97 4.22 -1.86 -18.64
C LYS A 97 3.11 -2.62 -17.91
N LEU A 98 3.10 -2.58 -16.58
CA LEU A 98 2.08 -3.22 -15.76
C LEU A 98 0.72 -2.58 -15.99
N HIS A 99 0.66 -1.25 -16.07
CA HIS A 99 -0.57 -0.53 -16.40
C HIS A 99 -1.12 -0.96 -17.77
N ASP A 100 -0.28 -0.92 -18.81
CA ASP A 100 -0.67 -1.27 -20.17
C ASP A 100 -1.12 -2.73 -20.30
N VAL A 101 -0.42 -3.67 -19.65
CA VAL A 101 -0.78 -5.09 -19.73
C VAL A 101 -2.09 -5.39 -18.96
N ARG A 102 -2.36 -4.67 -17.87
CA ARG A 102 -3.65 -4.82 -17.16
C ARG A 102 -4.80 -4.28 -18.00
N GLU A 103 -4.61 -3.17 -18.70
CA GLU A 103 -5.60 -2.67 -19.66
C GLU A 103 -5.89 -3.70 -20.76
N GLU A 104 -4.83 -4.31 -21.32
CA GLU A 104 -4.99 -5.38 -22.32
C GLU A 104 -5.74 -6.59 -21.76
N PHE A 105 -5.40 -7.03 -20.54
CA PHE A 105 -6.08 -8.15 -19.90
C PHE A 105 -7.59 -7.91 -19.75
N TYR A 106 -7.99 -6.75 -19.23
CA TYR A 106 -9.41 -6.41 -19.08
C TYR A 106 -10.14 -6.37 -20.43
N GLN A 107 -9.49 -5.82 -21.46
CA GLN A 107 -10.06 -5.78 -22.80
C GLN A 107 -10.25 -7.17 -23.41
N VAL A 108 -9.33 -8.10 -23.14
CA VAL A 108 -9.38 -9.48 -23.64
C VAL A 108 -10.38 -10.32 -22.84
N ALA A 109 -10.34 -10.28 -21.51
CA ALA A 109 -11.16 -11.14 -20.66
C ALA A 109 -12.62 -10.66 -20.54
N PHE A 110 -12.85 -9.34 -20.58
CA PHE A 110 -14.15 -8.75 -20.25
C PHE A 110 -14.69 -7.81 -21.33
N GLY A 111 -13.89 -7.50 -22.36
CA GLY A 111 -14.32 -6.58 -23.43
C GLY A 111 -14.43 -5.11 -22.98
N GLN A 112 -13.82 -4.74 -21.86
CA GLN A 112 -13.88 -3.39 -21.28
C GLN A 112 -12.49 -2.89 -20.84
N SER A 113 -12.37 -1.59 -20.56
CA SER A 113 -11.16 -0.99 -19.99
C SER A 113 -11.01 -1.34 -18.51
N ALA A 114 -9.79 -1.32 -18.00
CA ALA A 114 -9.54 -1.46 -16.57
C ALA A 114 -9.88 -0.16 -15.84
N ASP A 115 -10.49 -0.24 -14.66
CA ASP A 115 -10.82 0.93 -13.82
C ASP A 115 -9.62 1.53 -13.08
N GLN A 116 -8.40 1.06 -13.40
CA GLN A 116 -7.18 1.43 -12.72
C GLN A 116 -6.81 2.91 -12.92
N VAL A 117 -6.35 3.56 -11.84
CA VAL A 117 -5.93 4.98 -11.88
C VAL A 117 -4.65 5.18 -11.10
N LEU A 118 -3.60 5.68 -11.77
CA LEU A 118 -2.36 6.07 -11.11
C LEU A 118 -2.51 7.43 -10.40
N GLY A 119 -2.13 7.48 -9.13
CA GLY A 119 -2.13 8.71 -8.34
C GLY A 119 -1.10 9.74 -8.83
N PRO A 120 -1.28 11.04 -8.50
CA PRO A 120 -0.27 12.05 -8.76
C PRO A 120 1.00 11.77 -7.92
N PRO A 121 2.20 12.22 -8.35
CA PRO A 121 3.42 12.08 -7.57
C PRO A 121 3.32 12.67 -6.15
N ALA A 122 3.83 11.96 -5.14
CA ALA A 122 4.05 12.52 -3.82
C ALA A 122 5.22 13.52 -3.85
N SER A 123 5.13 14.59 -3.08
CA SER A 123 6.27 15.47 -2.84
C SER A 123 7.25 14.89 -1.82
N GLU A 124 8.51 15.28 -1.93
CA GLU A 124 9.56 14.95 -0.95
C GLU A 124 9.16 15.34 0.49
N GLN A 125 8.47 16.47 0.67
CA GLN A 125 8.02 16.94 1.98
C GLN A 125 6.92 16.05 2.57
N GLN A 126 5.99 15.56 1.74
CA GLN A 126 4.96 14.62 2.18
C GLN A 126 5.60 13.32 2.66
N LEU A 127 6.54 12.77 1.89
CA LEU A 127 7.26 11.54 2.25
C LEU A 127 8.08 11.71 3.53
N GLN A 128 8.84 12.80 3.67
CA GLN A 128 9.58 13.07 4.91
C GLN A 128 8.66 13.23 6.14
N THR A 129 7.46 13.78 5.96
CA THR A 129 6.48 13.87 7.04
C THR A 129 5.93 12.51 7.40
N PHE A 130 5.66 11.68 6.40
CA PHE A 130 5.21 10.31 6.60
C PHE A 130 6.27 9.43 7.27
N GLU A 131 7.51 9.45 6.79
CA GLU A 131 8.66 8.75 7.40
C GLU A 131 8.87 9.15 8.86
N ARG A 132 8.73 10.44 9.19
CA ARG A 132 8.78 10.91 10.59
C ARG A 132 7.64 10.35 11.43
N SER A 133 6.45 10.19 10.88
CA SER A 133 5.31 9.60 11.60
C SER A 133 5.46 8.09 11.82
N LEU A 134 6.17 7.41 10.92
CA LEU A 134 6.51 5.99 11.06
C LEU A 134 7.68 5.75 12.04
N GLY A 135 8.53 6.75 12.23
CA GLY A 135 9.77 6.61 13.02
C GLY A 135 10.92 5.96 12.26
N TYR A 136 10.78 5.76 10.94
CA TYR A 136 11.80 5.18 10.09
C TYR A 136 11.69 5.64 8.62
N ALA A 137 12.79 5.56 7.88
CA ALA A 137 12.81 5.82 6.44
C ALA A 137 12.15 4.67 5.65
N LEU A 138 11.38 5.00 4.62
CA LEU A 138 10.76 4.03 3.73
C LEU A 138 11.82 3.25 2.92
N PRO A 139 11.54 2.02 2.48
CA PRO A 139 12.37 1.32 1.51
C PRO A 139 12.59 2.16 0.25
N PRO A 140 13.83 2.26 -0.28
CA PRO A 140 14.12 3.11 -1.44
C PRO A 140 13.19 2.86 -2.63
N SER A 141 12.93 1.59 -2.98
CA SER A 141 12.03 1.22 -4.08
C SER A 141 10.57 1.68 -3.85
N TYR A 142 10.02 1.49 -2.65
CA TYR A 142 8.67 1.97 -2.32
C TYR A 142 8.58 3.50 -2.26
N ARG A 143 9.60 4.15 -1.70
CA ARG A 143 9.71 5.61 -1.68
C ARG A 143 9.72 6.19 -3.10
N GLN A 144 10.48 5.60 -4.01
CA GLN A 144 10.51 6.00 -5.42
C GLN A 144 9.18 5.72 -6.12
N MET A 145 8.46 4.65 -5.78
CA MET A 145 7.12 4.39 -6.29
C MET A 145 6.19 5.55 -5.93
N LEU A 146 6.15 5.99 -4.66
CA LEU A 146 5.31 7.12 -4.24
C LEU A 146 5.73 8.45 -4.87
N LEU A 147 7.02 8.66 -5.11
CA LEU A 147 7.52 9.84 -5.86
C LEU A 147 7.13 9.83 -7.34
N LEU A 148 6.77 8.68 -7.91
CA LEU A 148 6.26 8.57 -9.28
C LEU A 148 4.73 8.67 -9.27
N HIS A 149 4.08 7.91 -8.39
CA HIS A 149 2.63 7.80 -8.25
C HIS A 149 2.27 7.56 -6.77
N ASP A 150 1.67 8.56 -6.12
CA ASP A 150 1.16 8.44 -4.75
C ASP A 150 -0.15 7.66 -4.76
N GLY A 151 -0.02 6.34 -4.86
CA GLY A 151 -1.11 5.39 -4.91
C GLY A 151 -1.47 4.93 -6.33
N TRP A 152 -2.25 3.86 -6.38
CA TRP A 152 -2.74 3.23 -7.61
C TRP A 152 -4.07 2.56 -7.30
N ALA A 153 -5.16 3.16 -7.76
CA ALA A 153 -6.51 2.64 -7.57
C ALA A 153 -6.73 1.39 -8.42
N ALA A 154 -7.46 0.41 -7.86
CA ALA A 154 -7.74 -0.88 -8.47
C ALA A 154 -6.46 -1.58 -8.97
N LEU A 155 -5.40 -1.59 -8.15
CA LEU A 155 -4.16 -2.31 -8.47
C LEU A 155 -4.39 -3.83 -8.46
N GLU A 156 -5.20 -4.33 -7.54
CA GLU A 156 -5.61 -5.73 -7.47
C GLU A 156 -7.13 -5.78 -7.32
N ASP A 157 -7.85 -5.55 -8.42
CA ASP A 157 -9.31 -5.47 -8.48
C ASP A 157 -9.87 -4.48 -7.43
N GLU A 158 -10.35 -4.97 -6.28
CA GLU A 158 -10.86 -4.17 -5.17
C GLU A 158 -9.78 -3.60 -4.23
N ALA A 159 -8.50 -3.87 -4.47
CA ALA A 159 -7.40 -3.39 -3.62
C ALA A 159 -6.56 -2.29 -4.30
N ASP A 160 -6.27 -1.24 -3.53
CA ASP A 160 -5.49 -0.10 -3.97
C ASP A 160 -4.07 -0.18 -3.43
N LEU A 161 -3.08 0.27 -4.22
CA LEU A 161 -1.83 0.75 -3.64
C LEU A 161 -2.15 2.04 -2.88
N LEU A 162 -2.06 1.99 -1.56
CA LEU A 162 -2.52 3.07 -0.69
C LEU A 162 -1.67 4.33 -0.85
N SER A 163 -2.31 5.41 -1.28
CA SER A 163 -1.73 6.76 -1.27
C SER A 163 -1.51 7.28 0.15
N LEU A 164 -0.67 8.29 0.30
CA LEU A 164 -0.48 8.98 1.58
C LEU A 164 -1.76 9.64 2.11
N ALA A 165 -2.67 10.03 1.21
CA ALA A 165 -3.96 10.61 1.57
C ALA A 165 -4.95 9.54 2.08
N GLN A 166 -5.10 8.44 1.34
CA GLN A 166 -6.02 7.33 1.69
C GLN A 166 -5.74 6.74 3.07
N ARG A 167 -4.48 6.71 3.49
CA ARG A 167 -4.08 6.24 4.84
C ARG A 167 -4.70 7.03 5.99
N ARG A 168 -5.29 8.19 5.73
CA ARG A 168 -5.98 9.03 6.74
C ARG A 168 -7.48 8.78 6.76
N GLU A 169 -8.03 8.10 5.76
CA GLU A 169 -9.44 7.76 5.68
C GLU A 169 -9.79 6.79 6.82
N GLU A 170 -11.02 6.88 7.31
CA GLU A 170 -11.48 6.09 8.46
C GLU A 170 -11.48 4.59 8.11
N GLU A 171 -12.05 4.23 6.96
CA GLU A 171 -12.14 2.85 6.48
C GLU A 171 -10.77 2.19 6.36
N ILE A 172 -9.78 2.88 5.80
CA ILE A 172 -8.40 2.36 5.70
C ILE A 172 -7.74 2.23 7.07
N ARG A 173 -7.98 3.17 8.00
CA ARG A 173 -7.43 3.08 9.36
C ARG A 173 -8.04 1.91 10.12
N ASP A 174 -9.34 1.70 9.98
CA ASP A 174 -10.06 0.58 10.59
C ASP A 174 -9.58 -0.75 10.00
N ARG A 175 -9.35 -0.81 8.69
CA ARG A 175 -8.75 -1.97 8.01
C ARG A 175 -7.37 -2.29 8.56
N VAL A 176 -6.49 -1.29 8.68
CA VAL A 176 -5.15 -1.45 9.26
C VAL A 176 -5.22 -1.92 10.71
N ALA A 177 -6.14 -1.36 11.51
CA ALA A 177 -6.33 -1.77 12.90
C ALA A 177 -6.83 -3.21 13.02
N SER A 178 -7.79 -3.60 12.18
CA SER A 178 -8.32 -4.97 12.12
C SER A 178 -7.24 -5.97 11.72
N PHE A 179 -6.48 -5.66 10.66
CA PHE A 179 -5.35 -6.49 10.24
C PHE A 179 -4.31 -6.67 11.37
N LYS A 180 -3.91 -5.58 12.05
CA LYS A 180 -2.98 -5.64 13.18
C LYS A 180 -3.52 -6.43 14.37
N ARG A 181 -4.83 -6.44 14.61
CA ARG A 181 -5.46 -7.26 15.65
C ARG A 181 -5.38 -8.73 15.27
N MET A 182 -5.86 -9.08 14.07
CA MET A 182 -5.83 -10.44 13.54
C MET A 182 -4.42 -11.04 13.57
N MET A 183 -3.42 -10.30 13.08
CA MET A 183 -2.04 -10.79 13.04
C MET A 183 -1.40 -10.93 14.44
N ARG A 184 -1.90 -10.24 15.47
CA ARG A 184 -1.44 -10.44 16.86
C ARG A 184 -2.05 -11.66 17.52
N GLU A 185 -3.25 -12.05 17.08
CA GLU A 185 -4.01 -13.18 17.62
C GLU A 185 -3.71 -14.48 16.86
N GLY A 186 -3.20 -14.39 15.63
CA GLY A 186 -2.81 -15.53 14.80
C GLY A 186 -1.53 -16.24 15.25
N GLU A 187 -1.28 -17.40 14.64
CA GLU A 187 -0.08 -18.22 14.89
C GLU A 187 1.18 -17.71 14.17
N ASP A 188 1.02 -16.82 13.18
CA ASP A 188 2.09 -16.31 12.35
C ASP A 188 2.82 -15.15 13.04
N PRO A 189 4.16 -15.19 13.23
CA PRO A 189 4.91 -14.09 13.83
C PRO A 189 4.87 -12.83 12.96
N TYR A 190 3.88 -11.98 13.21
CA TYR A 190 3.76 -10.68 12.56
C TYR A 190 4.22 -9.54 13.45
N ASN A 191 4.98 -8.64 12.85
CA ASN A 191 5.34 -7.39 13.48
C ASN A 191 4.22 -6.34 13.31
N PRO A 192 3.59 -5.86 14.40
CA PRO A 192 2.52 -4.87 14.33
C PRO A 192 2.94 -3.53 13.71
N ASP A 193 4.25 -3.29 13.56
CA ASP A 193 4.82 -2.09 12.93
C ASP A 193 5.05 -2.23 11.42
N ASN A 194 4.74 -3.40 10.85
CA ASN A 194 4.69 -3.61 9.40
C ASN A 194 3.73 -2.61 8.74
N LEU A 195 4.11 -2.15 7.55
CA LEU A 195 3.37 -1.12 6.84
C LEU A 195 2.51 -1.75 5.75
N LEU A 196 1.19 -1.71 5.91
CA LEU A 196 0.25 -2.07 4.85
C LEU A 196 0.42 -1.10 3.67
N VAL A 197 0.63 -1.60 2.46
CA VAL A 197 0.85 -0.81 1.24
C VAL A 197 -0.18 -1.06 0.15
N VAL A 198 -0.78 -2.26 0.11
CA VAL A 198 -1.95 -2.54 -0.73
C VAL A 198 -3.08 -3.03 0.16
N ALA A 199 -4.26 -2.42 0.04
CA ALA A 199 -5.48 -2.84 0.71
C ALA A 199 -6.70 -2.20 0.03
N GLY A 200 -7.85 -2.83 0.18
CA GLY A 200 -9.18 -2.26 -0.08
C GLY A 200 -10.04 -2.31 1.18
N ALA A 201 -11.21 -1.67 1.14
CA ALA A 201 -12.17 -1.71 2.24
C ALA A 201 -12.65 -3.15 2.51
N ASP A 202 -12.97 -3.88 1.43
CA ASP A 202 -13.70 -5.16 1.51
C ASP A 202 -12.89 -6.39 1.04
N THR A 203 -11.66 -6.20 0.56
CA THR A 203 -10.80 -7.30 0.10
C THR A 203 -10.14 -8.05 1.26
N THR A 204 -10.01 -9.38 1.16
CA THR A 204 -9.21 -10.20 2.09
C THR A 204 -7.72 -10.20 1.77
N PHE A 205 -7.34 -9.69 0.59
CA PHE A 205 -5.96 -9.59 0.12
C PHE A 205 -5.32 -8.29 0.62
N VAL A 206 -4.11 -8.41 1.17
CA VAL A 206 -3.30 -7.26 1.57
C VAL A 206 -1.85 -7.47 1.18
N VAL A 207 -1.15 -6.36 0.98
CA VAL A 207 0.31 -6.36 0.82
C VAL A 207 0.92 -5.46 1.87
N TYR A 208 1.97 -5.91 2.54
CA TYR A 208 2.69 -5.11 3.53
C TYR A 208 4.21 -5.16 3.35
N LEU A 209 4.90 -4.16 3.90
CA LEU A 209 6.34 -4.14 4.04
C LEU A 209 6.74 -4.76 5.38
N ASP A 210 7.57 -5.78 5.33
CA ASP A 210 8.07 -6.48 6.52
C ASP A 210 9.29 -5.76 7.10
N ILE A 211 9.09 -5.04 8.20
CA ILE A 211 10.11 -4.17 8.79
C ILE A 211 11.31 -4.96 9.34
N ASP A 212 11.10 -6.22 9.74
CA ASP A 212 12.15 -7.05 10.33
C ASP A 212 13.14 -7.58 9.27
N THR A 213 12.77 -7.46 8.00
CA THR A 213 13.61 -7.88 6.86
C THR A 213 14.48 -6.76 6.28
N ARG A 214 14.53 -5.59 6.95
CA ARG A 214 15.29 -4.42 6.48
C ARG A 214 16.76 -4.78 6.24
N ARG A 215 17.21 -4.61 4.99
CA ARG A 215 18.59 -4.84 4.53
C ARG A 215 19.49 -3.62 4.75
N PRO A 216 20.82 -3.76 4.63
CA PRO A 216 21.75 -2.61 4.62
C PRO A 216 21.44 -1.56 3.55
N SER A 217 20.82 -1.95 2.43
CA SER A 217 20.36 -1.01 1.40
C SER A 217 19.13 -0.19 1.81
N GLY A 218 18.49 -0.50 2.95
CA GLY A 218 17.23 0.07 3.38
C GLY A 218 16.00 -0.61 2.79
N GLU A 219 16.16 -1.50 1.81
CA GLU A 219 15.06 -2.29 1.25
C GLU A 219 14.46 -3.26 2.29
N MET A 220 13.17 -3.51 2.17
CA MET A 220 12.40 -4.49 2.96
C MET A 220 11.72 -5.48 2.03
N ASP A 221 11.37 -6.64 2.56
CA ASP A 221 10.52 -7.58 1.84
C ASP A 221 9.10 -7.03 1.74
N VAL A 222 8.47 -7.31 0.59
CA VAL A 222 7.07 -7.04 0.29
C VAL A 222 6.34 -8.37 0.34
N VAL A 223 5.32 -8.47 1.18
CA VAL A 223 4.61 -9.72 1.46
C VAL A 223 3.18 -9.62 0.99
N GLU A 224 2.77 -10.53 0.11
CA GLU A 224 1.36 -10.76 -0.27
C GLU A 224 0.72 -11.70 0.75
N TYR A 225 -0.44 -11.32 1.27
CA TYR A 225 -1.12 -12.05 2.33
C TYR A 225 -2.63 -12.08 2.11
N THR A 226 -3.27 -13.22 2.35
CA THR A 226 -4.74 -13.31 2.46
C THR A 226 -5.13 -13.88 3.81
N TYR A 227 -6.31 -13.50 4.30
CA TYR A 227 -6.80 -13.95 5.61
C TYR A 227 -7.07 -15.47 5.65
N GLU A 228 -7.30 -16.07 4.49
CA GLU A 228 -7.63 -17.49 4.37
C GLU A 228 -6.38 -18.37 4.22
N GLU A 229 -5.41 -17.95 3.39
CA GLU A 229 -4.26 -18.80 3.03
C GLU A 229 -2.95 -18.35 3.71
N GLY A 230 -2.94 -17.18 4.36
CA GLY A 230 -1.75 -16.60 4.96
C GLY A 230 -0.81 -15.97 3.92
N GLU A 231 0.50 -16.11 4.12
CA GLU A 231 1.50 -15.62 3.17
C GLU A 231 1.41 -16.36 1.82
N LEU A 232 1.01 -15.62 0.77
CA LEU A 232 0.93 -16.13 -0.60
C LEU A 232 2.29 -16.09 -1.29
N ALA A 233 2.99 -14.97 -1.13
CA ALA A 233 4.26 -14.70 -1.78
C ALA A 233 5.07 -13.65 -1.02
N ARG A 234 6.38 -13.70 -1.20
CA ARG A 234 7.35 -12.77 -0.61
C ARG A 234 8.36 -12.33 -1.64
N HIS A 235 8.53 -11.01 -1.74
CA HIS A 235 9.39 -10.35 -2.70
C HIS A 235 10.45 -9.54 -1.98
N LYS A 236 11.65 -9.50 -2.53
CA LYS A 236 12.79 -8.80 -1.91
C LYS A 236 12.74 -7.27 -1.99
N ASP A 237 11.79 -6.67 -2.70
CA ASP A 237 11.64 -5.22 -2.87
C ASP A 237 10.37 -4.93 -3.69
N MET A 238 9.97 -3.65 -3.77
CA MET A 238 8.79 -3.21 -4.53
C MET A 238 8.95 -3.49 -6.04
N LEU A 239 10.19 -3.44 -6.56
CA LEU A 239 10.47 -3.77 -7.96
C LEU A 239 10.16 -5.25 -8.26
N ALA A 240 10.56 -6.16 -7.39
CA ALA A 240 10.29 -7.58 -7.53
C ALA A 240 8.78 -7.88 -7.43
N TYR A 241 8.06 -7.23 -6.51
CA TYR A 241 6.60 -7.35 -6.39
C TYR A 241 5.89 -6.90 -7.69
N LEU A 242 6.15 -5.68 -8.17
CA LEU A 242 5.52 -5.19 -9.40
C LEU A 242 5.89 -6.03 -10.62
N LYS A 243 7.11 -6.59 -10.65
CA LYS A 243 7.54 -7.47 -11.74
C LYS A 243 6.79 -8.80 -11.71
N SER A 244 6.58 -9.36 -10.53
CA SER A 244 5.78 -10.58 -10.37
C SER A 244 4.37 -10.37 -10.92
N ASN A 245 3.71 -9.28 -10.53
CA ASN A 245 2.39 -8.91 -11.05
C ASN A 245 2.38 -8.76 -12.58
N TYR A 246 3.37 -8.07 -13.15
CA TYR A 246 3.49 -7.95 -14.60
C TYR A 246 3.62 -9.31 -15.30
N ASP A 247 4.49 -10.19 -14.78
CA ASP A 247 4.70 -11.53 -15.35
C ASP A 247 3.43 -12.39 -15.23
N GLU A 248 2.69 -12.26 -14.13
CA GLU A 248 1.44 -12.97 -13.85
C GLU A 248 0.32 -12.54 -14.80
N VAL A 249 0.05 -11.25 -14.94
CA VAL A 249 -0.96 -10.72 -15.89
C VAL A 249 -0.61 -11.08 -17.34
N CYS A 250 0.68 -11.04 -17.71
CA CYS A 250 1.13 -11.54 -19.02
C CYS A 250 0.81 -13.04 -19.22
N GLY A 251 0.84 -13.83 -18.14
CA GLY A 251 0.43 -15.24 -18.15
C GLY A 251 -1.07 -15.38 -18.41
N TRP A 252 -1.90 -14.62 -17.70
CA TRP A 252 -3.35 -14.64 -17.85
C TRP A 252 -3.80 -14.26 -19.27
N ILE A 253 -3.20 -13.24 -19.88
CA ILE A 253 -3.52 -12.87 -21.28
C ILE A 253 -3.24 -14.02 -22.26
N LYS A 254 -2.15 -14.78 -22.05
CA LYS A 254 -1.82 -15.91 -22.91
C LYS A 254 -2.83 -17.05 -22.75
N ASP A 255 -3.22 -17.32 -21.51
CA ASP A 255 -4.21 -18.34 -21.19
C ASP A 255 -5.58 -17.97 -21.81
N GLU A 256 -6.00 -16.71 -21.68
CA GLU A 256 -7.29 -16.23 -22.20
C GLU A 256 -7.35 -16.28 -23.74
N LYS A 257 -6.31 -15.77 -24.42
CA LYS A 257 -6.21 -15.85 -25.88
C LYS A 257 -6.08 -17.29 -26.41
N GLY A 258 -5.55 -18.20 -25.60
CA GLY A 258 -5.42 -19.61 -25.94
C GLY A 258 -6.72 -20.41 -25.75
N ALA A 259 -7.54 -20.02 -24.77
CA ALA A 259 -8.82 -20.67 -24.48
C ALA A 259 -9.86 -20.43 -25.59
N ASP A 260 -9.82 -19.25 -26.23
CA ASP A 260 -10.77 -18.84 -27.26
C ASP A 260 -10.48 -19.43 -28.66
N ALA A 261 -9.45 -20.28 -28.79
CA ALA A 261 -9.17 -20.99 -30.04
C ALA A 261 -10.25 -22.03 -30.42
N GLY A 262 -11.20 -22.31 -29.51
CA GLY A 262 -12.23 -23.33 -29.68
C GLY A 262 -11.66 -24.76 -29.81
N PRO A 263 -12.47 -25.81 -29.66
CA PRO A 263 -12.08 -27.10 -30.21
C PRO A 263 -11.85 -26.92 -31.71
N GLU A 264 -10.71 -27.39 -32.23
CA GLU A 264 -10.51 -27.46 -33.70
C GLU A 264 -11.77 -28.11 -34.29
N PRO A 265 -12.42 -27.49 -35.29
CA PRO A 265 -13.57 -28.11 -35.92
C PRO A 265 -13.13 -29.49 -36.41
N ASP A 266 -13.82 -30.53 -35.94
CA ASP A 266 -13.52 -31.93 -36.27
C ASP A 266 -13.24 -32.02 -37.77
N ALA A 267 -12.01 -32.42 -38.13
CA ALA A 267 -11.63 -32.62 -39.50
C ALA A 267 -12.40 -33.84 -40.05
N GLU A 268 -13.56 -33.58 -40.67
CA GLU A 268 -14.34 -34.55 -41.44
C GLU A 268 -13.59 -35.06 -42.70
#